data_AF-A8WQS5-F1
#
_entry.id   AF-A8WQS5-F1
#
_cell.length_a   1.000
_cell.length_b   1.000
_cell.length_c   1.000
_cell.angle_alpha   90.00
_cell.angle_beta   90.00
_cell.angle_gamma   90.00
#
_symmetry.space_group_name_H-M   'P 1'
#
loop_
_entity.id
_entity.type
_entity.pdbx_description
1 polymer ?
#
loop_
_entity_poly.entity_id
_entity_poly.type
_entity_poly.pdbx_seq_one_letter_code
_entity_poly.pdbx_strand_id
1 'polypeptide(L)'
;MSEELQEDDRIFLEQAFTLAEEALNQDEVPVGCVFVVDGEEIGRGRNRVNETGDPTRHAEMVAVTEIWSKYGEESNNLLKKSVLYVSLEPCIMCSSAMYQLGIRKMVYGAENPRFGGVRSVGSAEKYREENNIEIVAGVWAERSVGMLKAFYEKQNPFAPPEKRKTKTPKLWSTTRPFCSVITWTTKSPLSTLAVLQRKTSAVNVLSIRQLNKKPSRSDKSADQKNYTYYVMSLVIVAIGCTFAAIPAYRIFCEQTSFGGLTQVAKDFDKIANMKKCEDRLIRVQFNSDVPSSMRWEFKPQQHEIFVHPGETALAFYTARNPTDKPIIGISSYNLTPFQAAYYFNKIQCFCFEEQILNPGEQVDLPVFFYIDPDYVNDPALEYLDSILLSYTFFEAKSGLKLPDPFDPKNRPSIAPSPDKVPEKSN
;
A
#
# COMPACT_ATOMS: atom_id res chain seq x y z
N MET A 1 33.50 -8.93 -16.25
CA MET A 1 33.55 -8.93 -17.73
C MET A 1 32.15 -8.59 -18.19
N SER A 2 31.89 -7.32 -18.50
CA SER A 2 30.66 -6.92 -19.18
C SER A 2 30.75 -7.46 -20.61
N GLU A 3 29.91 -8.43 -20.97
CA GLU A 3 29.73 -8.78 -22.37
C GLU A 3 29.41 -7.50 -23.14
N GLU A 4 30.19 -7.19 -24.17
CA GLU A 4 29.94 -6.03 -25.03
C GLU A 4 28.58 -6.23 -25.70
N LEU A 5 27.62 -5.37 -25.32
CA LEU A 5 26.31 -5.31 -25.96
C LEU A 5 26.50 -5.05 -27.46
N GLN A 6 25.90 -5.87 -28.32
CA GLN A 6 25.90 -5.66 -29.77
C GLN A 6 25.25 -4.31 -30.09
N GLU A 7 25.66 -3.68 -31.20
CA GLU A 7 25.13 -2.35 -31.59
C GLU A 7 23.60 -2.40 -31.79
N ASP A 8 23.10 -3.49 -32.37
CA ASP A 8 21.66 -3.70 -32.58
C ASP A 8 20.89 -3.79 -31.25
N ASP A 9 21.45 -4.48 -30.24
CA ASP A 9 20.85 -4.57 -28.90
C ASP A 9 20.68 -3.17 -28.26
N ARG A 10 21.61 -2.24 -28.53
CA ARG A 10 21.55 -0.85 -28.04
C ARG A 10 20.41 -0.07 -28.70
N ILE A 11 20.22 -0.25 -30.01
CA ILE A 11 19.17 0.44 -30.77
C ILE A 11 17.79 0.04 -30.23
N PHE A 12 17.53 -1.24 -30.03
CA PHE A 12 16.24 -1.72 -29.52
C PHE A 12 16.02 -1.37 -28.05
N LEU A 13 17.07 -1.39 -27.23
CA LEU A 13 16.97 -0.90 -25.86
C LEU A 13 16.67 0.61 -25.81
N GLU A 14 17.25 1.41 -26.71
CA GLU A 14 16.94 2.84 -26.83
C GLU A 14 15.47 3.08 -27.20
N GLN A 15 14.89 2.23 -28.06
CA GLN A 15 13.46 2.27 -28.36
C GLN A 15 12.60 1.94 -27.13
N ALA A 16 13.00 0.95 -26.32
CA ALA A 16 12.34 0.66 -25.05
C ALA A 16 12.38 1.86 -24.08
N PHE A 17 13.50 2.59 -24.03
CA PHE A 17 13.60 3.83 -23.26
C PHE A 17 12.73 4.96 -23.81
N THR A 18 12.61 5.09 -25.14
CA THR A 18 11.69 6.04 -25.78
C THR A 18 10.24 5.78 -25.34
N LEU A 19 9.81 4.51 -25.32
CA LEU A 19 8.49 4.12 -24.83
C LEU A 19 8.30 4.34 -23.33
N ALA A 20 9.37 4.19 -22.54
CA ALA A 20 9.36 4.53 -21.12
C ALA A 20 9.20 6.04 -20.90
N GLU A 21 9.78 6.88 -21.77
CA GLU A 21 9.61 8.34 -21.75
C GLU A 21 8.17 8.73 -22.13
N GLU A 22 7.57 8.04 -23.10
CA GLU A 22 6.14 8.19 -23.42
C GLU A 22 5.25 7.86 -22.22
N ALA A 23 5.52 6.77 -21.49
CA ALA A 23 4.79 6.43 -20.27
C ALA A 23 4.93 7.52 -19.21
N LEU A 24 6.15 8.02 -18.98
CA LEU A 24 6.41 9.10 -18.03
C LEU A 24 5.61 10.38 -18.36
N ASN A 25 5.54 10.71 -19.65
CA ASN A 25 4.80 11.87 -20.15
C ASN A 25 3.28 11.72 -19.95
N GLN A 26 2.78 10.48 -19.88
CA GLN A 26 1.39 10.14 -19.62
C GLN A 26 1.10 9.84 -18.14
N ASP A 27 1.97 10.26 -17.22
CA ASP A 27 1.83 10.02 -15.77
C ASP A 27 1.74 8.53 -15.39
N GLU A 28 2.42 7.68 -16.16
CA GLU A 28 2.57 6.25 -15.92
C GLU A 28 3.98 5.92 -15.40
N VAL A 29 4.11 4.78 -14.73
CA VAL A 29 5.43 4.27 -14.34
C VAL A 29 6.29 4.11 -15.61
N PRO A 30 7.51 4.66 -15.67
CA PRO A 30 8.31 4.77 -16.88
C PRO A 30 8.97 3.44 -17.26
N VAL A 31 8.15 2.49 -17.72
CA VAL A 31 8.59 1.20 -18.23
C VAL A 31 8.10 1.06 -19.67
N GLY A 32 9.05 0.75 -20.55
CA GLY A 32 8.82 0.49 -21.96
C GLY A 32 9.58 -0.75 -22.38
N CYS A 33 9.08 -1.44 -23.39
CA CYS A 33 9.70 -2.64 -23.94
C CYS A 33 9.41 -2.83 -25.43
N VAL A 34 10.28 -3.57 -26.09
CA VAL A 34 10.11 -4.03 -27.48
C VAL A 34 10.53 -5.49 -27.60
N PHE A 35 9.80 -6.23 -28.44
CA PHE A 35 10.12 -7.60 -28.83
C PHE A 35 10.65 -7.62 -30.26
N VAL A 36 11.77 -8.31 -30.47
CA VAL A 36 12.48 -8.33 -31.75
C VAL A 36 12.75 -9.76 -32.19
N VAL A 37 12.52 -10.05 -33.47
CA VAL A 37 12.89 -11.31 -34.12
C VAL A 37 13.70 -10.97 -35.36
N ASP A 38 14.88 -11.58 -35.51
CA ASP A 38 15.76 -11.41 -36.68
C ASP A 38 16.06 -9.94 -37.07
N GLY A 39 16.13 -9.05 -36.07
CA GLY A 39 16.40 -7.63 -36.25
C GLY A 39 15.17 -6.77 -36.59
N GLU A 40 13.96 -7.35 -36.55
CA GLU A 40 12.71 -6.61 -36.76
C GLU A 40 11.83 -6.57 -35.51
N GLU A 41 11.27 -5.39 -35.20
CA GLU A 41 10.30 -5.21 -34.12
C GLU A 41 8.99 -5.92 -34.47
N ILE A 42 8.61 -6.92 -33.67
CA ILE A 42 7.34 -7.64 -33.81
C ILE A 42 6.23 -7.04 -32.93
N GLY A 43 6.59 -6.37 -31.84
CA GLY A 43 5.64 -5.64 -31.02
C GLY A 43 6.31 -4.87 -29.89
N ARG A 44 5.56 -3.95 -29.30
CA ARG A 44 6.07 -3.00 -28.32
C ARG A 44 5.04 -2.65 -27.28
N GLY A 45 5.51 -2.13 -26.15
CA GLY A 45 4.61 -1.81 -25.06
C GLY A 45 5.21 -0.82 -24.10
N ARG A 46 4.34 -0.03 -23.49
CA ARG A 46 4.64 0.82 -22.35
C ARG A 46 3.63 0.55 -21.24
N ASN A 47 3.95 0.95 -20.02
CA ASN A 47 3.01 0.83 -18.91
C ASN A 47 1.74 1.63 -19.19
N ARG A 48 0.57 1.01 -18.99
CA ARG A 48 -0.76 1.62 -19.22
C ARG A 48 -1.76 1.29 -18.10
N VAL A 49 -1.27 1.04 -16.89
CA VAL A 49 -2.09 0.61 -15.74
C VAL A 49 -3.12 1.68 -15.36
N ASN A 50 -2.70 2.94 -15.23
CA ASN A 50 -3.59 4.06 -14.94
C ASN A 50 -4.53 4.35 -16.12
N GLU A 51 -4.00 4.32 -17.35
CA GLU A 51 -4.77 4.61 -18.58
C GLU A 51 -5.93 3.63 -18.78
N THR A 52 -5.69 2.34 -18.52
CA THR A 52 -6.68 1.27 -18.75
C THR A 52 -7.49 0.91 -17.50
N GLY A 53 -7.03 1.29 -16.31
CA GLY A 53 -7.59 0.85 -15.04
C GLY A 53 -7.36 -0.64 -14.74
N ASP A 54 -6.45 -1.29 -15.48
CA ASP A 54 -6.14 -2.71 -15.36
C ASP A 54 -4.71 -2.90 -14.82
N PRO A 55 -4.55 -3.49 -13.62
CA PRO A 55 -3.25 -3.66 -12.97
C PRO A 55 -2.29 -4.59 -13.73
N THR A 56 -2.78 -5.35 -14.71
CA THR A 56 -1.96 -6.29 -15.50
C THR A 56 -1.30 -5.64 -16.72
N ARG A 57 -1.67 -4.39 -17.07
CA ARG A 57 -1.21 -3.68 -18.28
C ARG A 57 0.18 -3.07 -18.14
N HIS A 58 1.14 -3.91 -17.77
CA HIS A 58 2.56 -3.61 -17.81
C HIS A 58 3.08 -3.63 -19.25
N ALA A 59 4.24 -3.00 -19.48
CA ALA A 59 4.83 -2.87 -20.82
C ALA A 59 4.92 -4.21 -21.57
N GLU A 60 5.43 -5.24 -20.89
CA GLU A 60 5.65 -6.58 -21.47
C GLU A 60 4.33 -7.24 -21.86
N MET A 61 3.31 -7.13 -21.01
CA MET A 61 1.99 -7.71 -21.25
C MET A 61 1.23 -6.97 -22.36
N VAL A 62 1.40 -5.64 -22.43
CA VAL A 62 0.85 -4.82 -23.52
C VAL A 62 1.47 -5.23 -24.85
N ALA A 63 2.79 -5.39 -24.90
CA ALA A 63 3.50 -5.82 -26.11
C ALA A 63 3.09 -7.24 -26.55
N VAL A 64 3.00 -8.20 -25.62
CA VAL A 64 2.50 -9.56 -25.94
C VAL A 64 1.07 -9.52 -26.48
N THR A 65 0.20 -8.68 -25.90
CA THR A 65 -1.17 -8.52 -26.42
C THR A 65 -1.18 -7.95 -27.84
N GLU A 66 -0.29 -6.99 -28.13
CA GLU A 66 -0.14 -6.43 -29.48
C GLU A 66 0.34 -7.49 -30.48
N ILE A 67 1.37 -8.26 -30.12
CA ILE A 67 1.91 -9.35 -30.95
C ILE A 67 0.81 -10.39 -31.24
N TRP A 68 0.05 -10.81 -30.22
CA TRP A 68 -1.06 -11.74 -30.40
C TRP A 68 -2.13 -11.17 -31.35
N SER A 69 -2.45 -9.88 -31.20
CA SER A 69 -3.45 -9.20 -32.04
C SER A 69 -3.00 -9.06 -33.50
N LYS A 70 -1.68 -8.94 -33.74
CA LYS A 70 -1.08 -8.78 -35.06
C LYS A 70 -0.84 -10.09 -35.80
N TYR A 71 -0.40 -11.14 -35.10
CA TYR A 71 0.05 -12.40 -35.70
C TYR A 71 -0.81 -13.62 -35.35
N GLY A 72 -1.81 -13.50 -34.48
CA GLY A 72 -2.71 -14.60 -34.11
C GLY A 72 -1.94 -15.81 -33.55
N GLU A 73 -2.22 -17.02 -34.06
CA GLU A 73 -1.55 -18.24 -33.59
C GLU A 73 -0.03 -18.28 -33.88
N GLU A 74 0.45 -17.56 -34.88
CA GLU A 74 1.88 -17.51 -35.21
C GLU A 74 2.71 -16.81 -34.12
N SER A 75 2.06 -15.97 -33.30
CA SER A 75 2.69 -15.24 -32.20
C SER A 75 3.49 -16.14 -31.25
N ASN A 76 3.03 -17.36 -30.97
CA ASN A 76 3.71 -18.29 -30.06
C ASN A 76 5.08 -18.71 -30.61
N ASN A 77 5.16 -18.97 -31.93
CA ASN A 77 6.42 -19.34 -32.58
C ASN A 77 7.38 -18.13 -32.68
N LEU A 78 6.85 -16.94 -32.90
CA LEU A 78 7.63 -15.70 -32.93
C LEU A 78 8.20 -15.36 -31.55
N LEU A 79 7.37 -15.44 -30.50
CA LEU A 79 7.80 -15.15 -29.12
C LEU A 79 8.93 -16.07 -28.67
N LYS A 80 8.90 -17.36 -29.02
CA LYS A 80 10.00 -18.29 -28.71
C LYS A 80 11.34 -17.91 -29.34
N LYS A 81 11.33 -17.24 -30.49
CA LYS A 81 12.53 -16.76 -31.18
C LYS A 81 12.94 -15.35 -30.76
N SER A 82 12.06 -14.66 -30.04
CA SER A 82 12.19 -13.23 -29.78
C SER A 82 13.21 -12.90 -28.70
N VAL A 83 13.78 -11.70 -28.84
CA VAL A 83 14.55 -11.01 -27.82
C VAL A 83 13.69 -9.90 -27.24
N LEU A 84 13.58 -9.86 -25.91
CA LEU A 84 12.89 -8.80 -25.18
C LEU A 84 13.91 -7.73 -24.73
N TYR A 85 13.68 -6.48 -25.10
CA TYR A 85 14.38 -5.32 -24.57
C TYR A 85 13.44 -4.53 -23.68
N VAL A 86 13.82 -4.25 -22.44
CA VAL A 86 12.96 -3.57 -21.47
C VAL A 86 13.75 -2.60 -20.59
N SER A 87 13.19 -1.42 -20.33
CA SER A 87 13.92 -0.36 -19.61
C SER A 87 14.19 -0.69 -18.12
N LEU A 88 13.49 -1.64 -17.53
CA LEU A 88 13.59 -2.04 -16.11
C LEU A 88 13.41 -3.56 -16.00
N GLU A 89 14.02 -4.20 -14.99
CA GLU A 89 13.80 -5.63 -14.72
C GLU A 89 12.29 -5.94 -14.61
N PRO A 90 11.78 -6.89 -15.42
CA PRO A 90 10.39 -7.32 -15.38
C PRO A 90 9.96 -7.79 -14.00
N CYS A 91 8.72 -7.49 -13.60
CA CYS A 91 8.21 -7.96 -12.32
C CYS A 91 7.97 -9.48 -12.32
N ILE A 92 7.61 -10.06 -11.18
CA ILE A 92 7.28 -11.50 -11.05
C ILE A 92 6.23 -11.96 -12.07
N MET A 93 5.17 -11.17 -12.30
CA MET A 93 4.12 -11.49 -13.27
C MET A 93 4.68 -11.55 -14.69
N CYS A 94 5.36 -10.48 -15.12
CA CYS A 94 5.90 -10.39 -16.48
C CYS A 94 7.01 -11.42 -16.70
N SER A 95 7.89 -11.62 -15.72
CA SER A 95 8.96 -12.64 -15.78
C SER A 95 8.39 -14.04 -15.93
N SER A 96 7.41 -14.42 -15.10
CA SER A 96 6.74 -15.72 -15.20
C SER A 96 6.09 -15.92 -16.58
N ALA A 97 5.44 -14.89 -17.13
CA ALA A 97 4.91 -14.93 -18.48
C ALA A 97 6.01 -15.13 -19.54
N MET A 98 7.14 -14.45 -19.43
CA MET A 98 8.26 -14.61 -20.38
C MET A 98 8.87 -16.02 -20.34
N TYR A 99 9.00 -16.60 -19.14
CA TYR A 99 9.47 -18.00 -18.99
C TYR A 99 8.50 -19.01 -19.60
N GLN A 100 7.19 -18.83 -19.39
CA GLN A 100 6.16 -19.70 -19.97
C GLN A 100 6.06 -19.56 -21.50
N LEU A 101 6.23 -18.35 -22.03
CA LEU A 101 6.27 -18.09 -23.47
C LEU A 101 7.58 -18.59 -24.11
N GLY A 102 8.62 -18.83 -23.30
CA GLY A 102 9.89 -19.41 -23.74
C GLY A 102 10.68 -18.49 -24.66
N ILE A 103 10.72 -17.18 -24.37
CA ILE A 103 11.50 -16.22 -25.16
C ILE A 103 12.99 -16.59 -25.17
N ARG A 104 13.73 -16.19 -26.20
CA ARG A 104 15.13 -16.61 -26.37
C ARG A 104 16.07 -15.86 -25.43
N LYS A 105 15.93 -14.53 -25.36
CA LYS A 105 16.86 -13.63 -24.65
C LYS A 105 16.10 -12.44 -24.07
N MET A 106 16.56 -11.95 -22.93
CA MET A 106 16.05 -10.75 -22.26
C MET A 106 17.20 -9.80 -21.95
N VAL A 107 17.06 -8.55 -22.38
CA VAL A 107 17.98 -7.45 -22.12
C VAL A 107 17.24 -6.39 -21.33
N TYR A 108 17.72 -6.05 -20.14
CA TYR A 108 17.07 -5.03 -19.32
C TYR A 108 18.04 -4.03 -18.70
N GLY A 109 17.46 -2.88 -18.33
CA GLY A 109 18.19 -1.80 -17.68
C GLY A 109 18.51 -2.06 -16.22
N ALA A 110 17.97 -1.26 -15.31
CA ALA A 110 18.20 -1.46 -13.88
C ALA A 110 17.48 -2.70 -13.31
N GLU A 111 18.04 -3.27 -12.25
CA GLU A 111 17.37 -4.26 -11.42
C GLU A 111 16.21 -3.64 -10.63
N ASN A 112 15.21 -4.47 -10.33
CA ASN A 112 14.02 -4.10 -9.57
C ASN A 112 14.03 -4.83 -8.21
N PRO A 113 14.63 -4.24 -7.17
CA PRO A 113 14.87 -4.95 -5.90
C PRO A 113 13.58 -5.33 -5.16
N ARG A 114 12.45 -4.68 -5.48
CA ARG A 114 11.18 -4.90 -4.77
C ARG A 114 10.31 -5.94 -5.44
N PHE A 115 10.27 -5.97 -6.77
CA PHE A 115 9.32 -6.80 -7.52
C PHE A 115 9.95 -7.58 -8.68
N GLY A 116 11.26 -7.44 -8.91
CA GLY A 116 11.98 -8.05 -10.03
C GLY A 116 11.87 -9.56 -10.02
N GLY A 117 11.34 -10.12 -11.11
CA GLY A 117 11.08 -11.55 -11.24
C GLY A 117 12.22 -12.34 -11.88
N VAL A 118 13.31 -11.68 -12.29
CA VAL A 118 14.38 -12.32 -13.06
C VAL A 118 15.53 -12.73 -12.16
N ARG A 119 16.09 -11.77 -11.40
CA ARG A 119 17.22 -11.97 -10.48
C ARG A 119 16.94 -11.44 -9.08
N SER A 120 16.15 -10.38 -8.94
CA SER A 120 15.99 -9.69 -7.65
C SER A 120 15.20 -10.51 -6.62
N VAL A 121 13.96 -10.89 -6.97
CA VAL A 121 13.03 -11.61 -6.08
C VAL A 121 12.63 -12.96 -6.67
N GLY A 122 12.33 -12.99 -7.98
CA GLY A 122 12.01 -14.22 -8.72
C GLY A 122 13.23 -14.92 -9.31
N SER A 123 13.02 -16.13 -9.82
CA SER A 123 14.01 -16.90 -10.59
C SER A 123 13.29 -17.96 -11.43
N ALA A 124 13.93 -18.46 -12.49
CA ALA A 124 13.42 -19.56 -13.31
C ALA A 124 13.01 -20.78 -12.47
N GLU A 125 13.84 -21.15 -11.49
CA GLU A 125 13.58 -22.26 -10.55
C GLU A 125 12.27 -22.07 -9.77
N LYS A 126 11.98 -20.85 -9.31
CA LYS A 126 10.74 -20.54 -8.58
C LYS A 126 9.50 -20.67 -9.45
N TYR A 127 9.64 -20.51 -10.77
CA TYR A 127 8.55 -20.66 -11.73
C TYR A 127 8.35 -22.09 -12.21
N ARG A 128 9.25 -23.03 -11.85
CA ARG A 128 9.23 -24.44 -12.30
C ARG A 128 9.28 -24.60 -13.83
N GLU A 129 9.95 -23.67 -14.50
CA GLU A 129 10.16 -23.72 -15.95
C GLU A 129 11.62 -24.11 -16.25
N GLU A 130 11.81 -25.02 -17.20
CA GLU A 130 13.13 -25.51 -17.62
C GLU A 130 13.73 -24.65 -18.75
N ASN A 131 12.99 -23.65 -19.25
CA ASN A 131 13.42 -22.81 -20.35
C ASN A 131 14.59 -21.91 -19.95
N ASN A 132 15.72 -22.06 -20.64
CA ASN A 132 16.92 -21.30 -20.38
C ASN A 132 16.92 -19.99 -21.20
N ILE A 133 16.33 -18.93 -20.63
CA ILE A 133 16.36 -17.58 -21.22
C ILE A 133 17.75 -16.98 -20.99
N GLU A 134 18.39 -16.48 -22.05
CA GLU A 134 19.64 -15.71 -21.92
C GLU A 134 19.35 -14.33 -21.31
N ILE A 135 20.02 -13.96 -20.22
CA ILE A 135 19.73 -12.72 -19.47
C ILE A 135 20.93 -11.77 -19.48
N VAL A 136 20.74 -10.61 -20.09
CA VAL A 136 21.66 -9.47 -20.04
C VAL A 136 21.06 -8.38 -19.15
N ALA A 137 21.71 -8.11 -18.02
CA ALA A 137 21.21 -7.22 -16.98
C ALA A 137 22.07 -5.97 -16.84
N GLY A 138 21.49 -4.89 -16.32
CA GLY A 138 22.24 -3.71 -15.88
C GLY A 138 22.61 -2.73 -16.99
N VAL A 139 21.99 -2.82 -18.16
CA VAL A 139 22.35 -1.97 -19.32
C VAL A 139 21.79 -0.56 -19.15
N TRP A 140 22.66 0.45 -19.01
CA TRP A 140 22.23 1.83 -18.72
C TRP A 140 21.34 1.94 -17.46
N ALA A 141 21.64 1.15 -16.43
CA ALA A 141 20.87 1.11 -15.19
C ALA A 141 20.67 2.51 -14.55
N GLU A 142 21.66 3.41 -14.65
CA GLU A 142 21.54 4.78 -14.16
C GLU A 142 20.41 5.56 -14.85
N ARG A 143 20.19 5.35 -16.15
CA ARG A 143 19.09 5.97 -16.91
C ARG A 143 17.74 5.45 -16.43
N SER A 144 17.57 4.14 -16.28
CA SER A 144 16.34 3.52 -15.76
C SER A 144 15.98 4.06 -14.38
N VAL A 145 16.96 4.09 -13.47
CA VAL A 145 16.78 4.63 -12.11
C VAL A 145 16.47 6.13 -12.16
N GLY A 146 17.12 6.89 -13.04
CA GLY A 146 16.85 8.30 -13.25
C GLY A 146 15.40 8.59 -13.66
N MET A 147 14.85 7.80 -14.58
CA MET A 147 13.45 7.92 -15.00
C MET A 147 12.48 7.55 -13.88
N LEU A 148 12.73 6.46 -13.15
CA LEU A 148 11.92 6.10 -11.97
C LEU A 148 11.94 7.21 -10.91
N LYS A 149 13.11 7.81 -10.66
CA LYS A 149 13.22 8.97 -9.77
C LYS A 149 12.37 10.14 -10.29
N ALA A 150 12.46 10.46 -11.58
CA ALA A 150 11.65 11.53 -12.18
C ALA A 150 10.14 11.28 -12.02
N PHE A 151 9.68 10.03 -12.16
CA PHE A 151 8.29 9.65 -11.91
C PHE A 151 7.88 9.85 -10.45
N TYR A 152 8.66 9.36 -9.48
CA TYR A 152 8.32 9.49 -8.06
C TYR A 152 8.47 10.92 -7.53
N GLU A 153 9.34 11.73 -8.14
CA GLU A 153 9.43 13.16 -7.86
C GLU A 153 8.21 13.94 -8.37
N LYS A 154 7.58 13.46 -9.45
CA LYS A 154 6.29 13.94 -9.93
C LYS A 154 5.23 13.54 -8.89
N GLN A 155 4.89 14.47 -8.02
CA GLN A 155 3.92 14.21 -6.95
C GLN A 155 2.57 13.78 -7.53
N ASN A 156 1.92 12.82 -6.88
CA ASN A 156 0.58 12.39 -7.25
C ASN A 156 -0.39 13.60 -7.26
N PRO A 157 -0.96 14.00 -8.41
CA PRO A 157 -1.87 15.15 -8.50
C PRO A 157 -3.20 14.88 -7.77
N PHE A 158 -3.56 13.62 -7.56
CA PHE A 158 -4.74 13.23 -6.78
C PHE A 158 -4.47 13.19 -5.28
N ALA A 159 -3.20 13.24 -4.84
CA ALA A 159 -2.91 13.38 -3.43
C ALA A 159 -3.37 14.77 -2.96
N PRO A 160 -4.08 14.86 -1.82
CA PRO A 160 -4.46 16.15 -1.25
C PRO A 160 -3.21 17.01 -1.03
N PRO A 161 -3.29 18.34 -1.19
CA PRO A 161 -2.13 19.24 -1.14
C PRO A 161 -1.27 19.07 0.12
N GLU A 162 -1.91 18.73 1.24
CA GLU A 162 -1.27 18.49 2.54
C GLU A 162 -0.37 17.23 2.56
N LYS A 163 -0.64 16.24 1.69
CA LYS A 163 0.14 14.99 1.55
C LYS A 163 1.14 15.03 0.40
N ARG A 164 1.15 16.11 -0.40
CA ARG A 164 2.13 16.34 -1.45
C ARG A 164 3.46 16.79 -0.81
N LYS A 165 4.54 16.03 -1.02
CA LYS A 165 5.87 16.30 -0.42
C LYS A 165 6.51 17.59 -1.00
N THR A 166 6.17 18.77 -0.51
CA THR A 166 6.78 20.03 -0.98
C THR A 166 8.29 19.97 -0.78
N LYS A 167 9.09 19.96 -1.86
CA LYS A 167 10.54 20.18 -1.76
C LYS A 167 10.72 21.61 -1.25
N THR A 168 11.08 21.78 0.03
CA THR A 168 11.52 23.08 0.55
C THR A 168 12.82 23.40 -0.19
N PRO A 169 12.92 24.54 -0.91
CA PRO A 169 14.19 24.93 -1.50
C PRO A 169 15.20 25.08 -0.37
N LYS A 170 16.40 24.49 -0.50
CA LYS A 170 17.49 24.69 0.47
C LYS A 170 17.89 26.17 0.43
N LEU A 171 17.30 26.99 1.30
CA LEU A 171 17.73 28.37 1.52
C LEU A 171 18.98 28.31 2.40
N TRP A 172 20.14 28.59 1.81
CA TRP A 172 21.39 28.73 2.54
C TRP A 172 21.27 29.92 3.52
N SER A 173 21.27 29.64 4.83
CA SER A 173 21.18 30.68 5.85
C SER A 173 22.55 31.29 6.10
N THR A 174 22.75 32.51 5.62
CA THR A 174 23.83 33.37 6.11
C THR A 174 23.22 34.60 6.73
N THR A 175 22.87 34.55 8.02
CA THR A 175 23.09 35.65 9.00
C THR A 175 22.59 35.30 10.41
N ARG A 176 23.26 35.91 11.38
CA ARG A 176 23.33 35.68 12.83
C ARG A 176 22.03 35.99 13.61
N PRO A 177 21.89 35.52 14.87
CA PRO A 177 20.68 35.71 15.65
C PRO A 177 20.59 37.13 16.19
N PHE A 178 19.44 37.77 16.03
CA PHE A 178 19.08 38.97 16.78
C PHE A 178 18.08 38.58 17.86
N CYS A 179 18.47 38.91 19.09
CA CYS A 179 17.71 38.74 20.30
C CYS A 179 16.60 39.79 20.37
N SER A 180 15.35 39.40 20.63
CA SER A 180 14.33 40.32 21.14
C SER A 180 13.35 39.60 22.06
N VAL A 181 13.68 39.69 23.35
CA VAL A 181 12.83 39.95 24.53
C VAL A 181 11.32 39.76 24.33
N ILE A 182 10.81 38.77 25.06
CA ILE A 182 9.40 38.48 25.31
C ILE A 182 8.86 39.47 26.35
N THR A 183 7.78 40.19 26.04
CA THR A 183 6.95 40.87 27.04
C THR A 183 5.54 40.30 27.01
N TRP A 184 5.14 39.66 28.11
CA TRP A 184 3.78 39.20 28.38
C TRP A 184 2.94 40.39 28.86
N THR A 185 1.79 40.65 28.21
CA THR A 185 0.77 41.52 28.78
C THR A 185 -0.60 40.85 28.75
N THR A 186 -1.09 40.54 29.93
CA THR A 186 -2.44 40.12 30.27
C THR A 186 -3.45 41.23 30.01
N LYS A 187 -4.55 40.98 29.29
CA LYS A 187 -5.79 41.75 29.45
C LYS A 187 -7.03 40.87 29.28
N SER A 188 -7.90 40.99 30.28
CA SER A 188 -9.24 40.42 30.45
C SER A 188 -10.27 40.95 29.44
N PRO A 189 -11.41 40.25 29.24
CA PRO A 189 -12.50 40.72 28.41
C PRO A 189 -13.56 41.46 29.24
N LEU A 190 -14.12 42.56 28.74
CA LEU A 190 -15.48 43.04 29.09
C LEU A 190 -15.89 44.25 28.22
N SER A 191 -17.15 44.18 27.72
CA SER A 191 -17.96 45.22 27.05
C SER A 191 -17.49 45.63 25.64
N THR A 192 -18.35 45.77 24.62
CA THR A 192 -19.63 46.48 24.57
C THR A 192 -20.59 45.94 23.50
N LEU A 193 -21.88 46.02 23.86
CA LEU A 193 -23.10 45.86 23.04
C LEU A 193 -23.22 46.86 21.90
N ALA A 194 -23.81 46.43 20.77
CA ALA A 194 -24.85 47.10 19.98
C ALA A 194 -24.98 46.36 18.61
N VAL A 195 -26.10 46.13 17.94
CA VAL A 195 -27.54 46.44 18.04
C VAL A 195 -28.17 45.95 16.70
N LEU A 196 -29.49 45.70 16.66
CA LEU A 196 -30.39 45.50 15.47
C LEU A 196 -30.33 44.12 14.77
N GLN A 197 -31.40 43.44 14.38
CA GLN A 197 -32.85 43.57 14.55
C GLN A 197 -33.47 42.38 13.76
N ARG A 198 -34.48 41.67 14.31
CA ARG A 198 -35.79 41.39 13.67
C ARG A 198 -36.50 40.16 14.27
N LYS A 199 -37.54 40.50 15.05
CA LYS A 199 -38.91 39.97 15.05
C LYS A 199 -39.10 38.46 15.15
N THR A 200 -39.20 37.99 16.39
CA THR A 200 -40.04 36.86 16.79
C THR A 200 -41.41 37.40 17.19
N SER A 201 -42.46 37.08 16.42
CA SER A 201 -43.84 37.35 16.82
C SER A 201 -44.34 36.21 17.71
N ALA A 202 -44.69 36.55 18.95
CA ALA A 202 -45.50 35.72 19.81
C ALA A 202 -46.94 35.68 19.28
N VAL A 203 -47.56 34.50 19.27
CA VAL A 203 -49.02 34.38 19.21
C VAL A 203 -49.48 33.41 20.29
N ASN A 204 -50.42 33.91 21.08
CA ASN A 204 -51.03 33.32 22.25
C ASN A 204 -51.73 31.99 21.97
N VAL A 205 -51.60 31.10 22.93
CA VAL A 205 -52.57 30.04 23.23
C VAL A 205 -53.86 30.71 23.69
N LEU A 206 -54.98 30.39 23.04
CA LEU A 206 -56.32 30.12 23.62
C LEU A 206 -57.38 30.15 22.52
N SER A 207 -58.11 29.04 22.37
CA SER A 207 -59.53 28.95 22.01
C SER A 207 -59.81 27.71 21.16
N ILE A 208 -60.17 26.62 21.85
CA ILE A 208 -60.93 25.52 21.27
C ILE A 208 -62.29 26.06 20.83
N ARG A 209 -62.57 26.07 19.53
CA ARG A 209 -63.94 26.01 19.01
C ARG A 209 -63.98 25.29 17.66
N GLN A 210 -64.82 24.27 17.64
CA GLN A 210 -65.12 23.33 16.58
C GLN A 210 -65.43 24.01 15.25
N LEU A 211 -64.82 23.53 14.15
CA LEU A 211 -65.54 23.37 12.89
C LEU A 211 -65.14 22.05 12.23
N ASN A 212 -66.09 21.13 12.34
CA ASN A 212 -66.21 19.85 11.72
C ASN A 212 -66.20 20.00 10.18
N LYS A 213 -65.08 19.67 9.52
CA LYS A 213 -65.05 19.43 8.07
C LYS A 213 -64.43 18.05 7.85
N LYS A 214 -65.28 17.07 7.51
CA LYS A 214 -64.87 15.72 7.10
C LYS A 214 -63.93 15.85 5.89
N PRO A 215 -62.71 15.27 5.89
CA PRO A 215 -61.92 15.21 4.67
C PRO A 215 -62.63 14.27 3.69
N SER A 216 -62.90 14.78 2.49
CA SER A 216 -63.45 14.01 1.39
C SER A 216 -62.46 12.90 1.00
N ARG A 217 -63.02 11.78 0.55
CA ARG A 217 -62.32 10.50 0.35
C ARG A 217 -61.33 10.50 -0.84
N SER A 218 -61.01 11.66 -1.42
CA SER A 218 -60.16 11.82 -2.62
C SER A 218 -58.73 12.30 -2.34
N ASP A 219 -58.39 12.72 -1.11
CA ASP A 219 -57.07 13.34 -0.79
C ASP A 219 -56.04 12.39 -0.16
N LYS A 220 -56.45 11.17 0.24
CA LYS A 220 -55.58 10.19 0.92
C LYS A 220 -54.38 9.73 0.09
N SER A 221 -54.45 9.86 -1.24
CA SER A 221 -53.37 9.47 -2.16
C SER A 221 -52.22 10.49 -2.19
N ALA A 222 -52.48 11.77 -1.92
CA ALA A 222 -51.46 12.81 -1.91
C ALA A 222 -50.64 12.79 -0.61
N ASP A 223 -51.28 12.62 0.54
CA ASP A 223 -50.61 12.56 1.85
C ASP A 223 -49.76 11.29 2.02
N GLN A 224 -50.20 10.16 1.47
CA GLN A 224 -49.45 8.91 1.54
C GLN A 224 -48.15 8.99 0.73
N LYS A 225 -48.17 9.71 -0.41
CA LYS A 225 -46.96 9.99 -1.21
C LYS A 225 -45.99 10.90 -0.46
N ASN A 226 -46.50 11.92 0.23
CA ASN A 226 -45.67 12.80 1.05
C ASN A 226 -44.95 12.03 2.16
N TYR A 227 -45.68 11.17 2.88
CA TYR A 227 -45.07 10.33 3.93
C TYR A 227 -44.00 9.39 3.36
N THR A 228 -44.22 8.78 2.19
CA THR A 228 -43.20 7.94 1.55
C THR A 228 -41.93 8.71 1.18
N TYR A 229 -42.04 9.96 0.72
CA TYR A 229 -40.86 10.78 0.42
C TYR A 229 -40.06 11.15 1.68
N TYR A 230 -40.73 11.42 2.81
CA TYR A 230 -40.04 11.68 4.08
C TYR A 230 -39.34 10.44 4.66
N VAL A 231 -39.95 9.26 4.55
CA VAL A 231 -39.32 8.02 4.99
C VAL A 231 -38.12 7.67 4.11
N MET A 232 -38.25 7.84 2.79
CA MET A 232 -37.15 7.60 1.85
C MET A 232 -35.99 8.57 2.03
N SER A 233 -36.25 9.85 2.30
CA SER A 233 -35.17 10.81 2.56
C SER A 233 -34.40 10.50 3.85
N LEU A 234 -35.10 10.02 4.90
CA LEU A 234 -34.47 9.62 6.14
C LEU A 234 -33.56 8.39 5.98
N VAL A 235 -33.97 7.42 5.15
CA VAL A 235 -33.14 6.26 4.79
C VAL A 235 -31.89 6.69 4.02
N ILE A 236 -32.02 7.58 3.04
CA ILE A 236 -30.89 8.08 2.25
C ILE A 236 -29.89 8.84 3.15
N VAL A 237 -30.38 9.66 4.08
CA VAL A 237 -29.52 10.38 5.04
C VAL A 237 -28.80 9.40 5.97
N ALA A 238 -29.50 8.38 6.49
CA ALA A 238 -28.88 7.38 7.37
C ALA A 238 -27.76 6.59 6.66
N ILE A 239 -27.98 6.23 5.39
CA ILE A 239 -26.95 5.60 4.55
C ILE A 239 -25.78 6.57 4.34
N GLY A 240 -26.05 7.83 3.98
CA GLY A 240 -25.03 8.86 3.80
C GLY A 240 -24.18 9.07 5.06
N CYS A 241 -24.79 9.13 6.24
CA CYS A 241 -24.07 9.24 7.52
C CYS A 241 -23.18 8.03 7.79
N THR A 242 -23.63 6.82 7.45
CA THR A 242 -22.84 5.59 7.64
C THR A 242 -21.60 5.60 6.74
N PHE A 243 -21.76 6.00 5.47
CA PHE A 243 -20.63 6.13 4.55
C PHE A 243 -19.67 7.27 4.94
N ALA A 244 -20.17 8.36 5.52
CA ALA A 244 -19.34 9.48 5.99
C ALA A 244 -18.62 9.19 7.32
N ALA A 245 -19.17 8.32 8.18
CA ALA A 245 -18.58 7.98 9.47
C ALA A 245 -17.23 7.28 9.35
N ILE A 246 -17.03 6.43 8.32
CA ILE A 246 -15.76 5.70 8.10
C ILE A 246 -14.59 6.66 7.82
N PRO A 247 -14.63 7.58 6.83
CA PRO A 247 -13.56 8.54 6.61
C PRO A 247 -13.41 9.53 7.78
N ALA A 248 -14.50 9.95 8.43
CA ALA A 248 -14.43 10.80 9.62
C ALA A 248 -13.67 10.11 10.77
N TYR A 249 -13.94 8.82 11.00
CA TYR A 249 -13.20 8.02 11.97
C TYR A 249 -11.73 7.86 11.60
N ARG A 250 -11.40 7.65 10.31
CA ARG A 250 -10.01 7.58 9.84
C ARG A 250 -9.26 8.89 10.08
N ILE A 251 -9.87 10.03 9.78
CA ILE A 251 -9.27 11.35 10.03
C ILE A 251 -9.06 11.58 11.52
N PHE A 252 -10.06 11.22 12.34
CA PHE A 252 -9.95 11.28 13.79
C PHE A 252 -8.80 10.42 14.31
N CYS A 253 -8.70 9.15 13.87
CA CYS A 253 -7.62 8.24 14.24
C CYS A 253 -6.24 8.72 13.77
N GLU A 254 -6.13 9.30 12.57
CA GLU A 254 -4.88 9.86 12.03
C GLU A 254 -4.40 11.08 12.85
N GLN A 255 -5.31 11.91 13.35
CA GLN A 255 -4.97 13.10 14.13
C GLN A 255 -4.75 12.83 15.63
N THR A 256 -5.53 11.92 16.21
CA THR A 256 -5.46 11.63 17.66
C THR A 256 -4.51 10.49 17.99
N SER A 257 -3.98 9.78 16.99
CA SER A 257 -3.16 8.57 17.17
C SER A 257 -3.84 7.52 18.08
N PHE A 258 -5.17 7.57 18.15
CA PHE A 258 -5.96 6.69 19.01
C PHE A 258 -5.93 5.27 18.43
N GLY A 259 -5.17 4.37 19.07
CA GLY A 259 -5.03 2.97 18.66
C GLY A 259 -3.69 2.58 18.02
N GLY A 260 -2.68 3.46 18.03
CA GLY A 260 -1.29 3.07 17.67
C GLY A 260 -1.05 2.72 16.20
N LEU A 261 -1.85 3.27 15.27
CA LEU A 261 -1.62 3.07 13.82
C LEU A 261 -0.39 3.89 13.37
N THR A 262 0.71 3.20 13.10
CA THR A 262 2.00 3.78 12.70
C THR A 262 1.97 4.32 11.25
N GLN A 263 2.57 5.48 11.01
CA GLN A 263 2.75 6.06 9.66
C GLN A 263 3.96 5.42 8.94
N VAL A 264 3.85 4.14 8.58
CA VAL A 264 4.95 3.29 8.04
C VAL A 264 5.73 3.88 6.84
N ALA A 265 5.13 4.79 6.06
CA ALA A 265 5.74 5.26 4.81
C ALA A 265 6.69 6.47 4.94
N LYS A 266 6.78 7.16 6.09
CA LYS A 266 7.63 8.35 6.28
C LYS A 266 8.92 8.09 7.07
N ASP A 267 9.07 6.91 7.67
CA ASP A 267 10.10 6.69 8.68
C ASP A 267 11.46 6.22 8.13
N PHE A 268 11.56 5.62 6.93
CA PHE A 268 12.85 5.12 6.42
C PHE A 268 13.92 6.21 6.21
N ASP A 269 13.56 7.39 5.70
CA ASP A 269 14.47 8.54 5.58
C ASP A 269 14.79 9.17 6.95
N LYS A 270 13.84 9.09 7.90
CA LYS A 270 14.02 9.53 9.30
C LYS A 270 15.04 8.62 9.99
N ILE A 271 14.92 7.30 9.83
CA ILE A 271 15.82 6.29 10.41
C ILE A 271 17.29 6.51 10.04
N ALA A 272 17.58 6.83 8.76
CA ALA A 272 18.95 7.08 8.32
C ALA A 272 19.59 8.35 8.94
N ASN A 273 18.77 9.30 9.41
CA ASN A 273 19.22 10.58 9.96
C ASN A 273 18.96 10.72 11.47
N MET A 274 18.40 9.69 12.13
CA MET A 274 18.14 9.72 13.56
C MET A 274 19.46 9.72 14.34
N LYS A 275 19.56 10.61 15.33
CA LYS A 275 20.69 10.63 16.26
C LYS A 275 20.37 9.69 17.42
N LYS A 276 21.28 8.76 17.67
CA LYS A 276 21.26 7.91 18.86
C LYS A 276 21.39 8.81 20.11
N CYS A 277 20.47 8.63 21.06
CA CYS A 277 20.54 9.26 22.37
C CYS A 277 21.20 8.29 23.35
N GLU A 278 22.47 8.52 23.68
CA GLU A 278 23.23 7.66 24.58
C GLU A 278 22.82 7.83 26.06
N ASP A 279 22.10 8.90 26.38
CA ASP A 279 21.78 9.31 27.75
C ASP A 279 20.79 8.36 28.47
N ARG A 280 20.08 7.51 27.73
CA ARG A 280 19.06 6.61 28.28
C ARG A 280 19.10 5.22 27.66
N LEU A 281 19.02 4.20 28.50
CA LEU A 281 19.05 2.80 28.09
C LEU A 281 17.70 2.14 28.41
N ILE A 282 17.00 1.67 27.38
CA ILE A 282 15.69 1.03 27.52
C ILE A 282 15.85 -0.48 27.44
N ARG A 283 15.30 -1.18 28.44
CA ARG A 283 15.21 -2.63 28.48
C ARG A 283 13.97 -3.09 27.74
N VAL A 284 14.15 -3.82 26.65
CA VAL A 284 13.06 -4.46 25.91
C VAL A 284 13.05 -5.95 26.25
N GLN A 285 11.99 -6.39 26.92
CA GLN A 285 11.74 -7.77 27.28
C GLN A 285 10.85 -8.44 26.23
N PHE A 286 11.14 -9.70 25.92
CA PHE A 286 10.41 -10.47 24.93
C PHE A 286 9.64 -11.59 25.60
N ASN A 287 8.34 -11.66 25.32
CA ASN A 287 7.49 -12.76 25.73
C ASN A 287 6.79 -13.40 24.52
N SER A 288 6.39 -14.65 24.68
CA SER A 288 5.73 -15.46 23.66
C SER A 288 4.67 -16.35 24.29
N ASP A 289 3.47 -16.35 23.71
CA ASP A 289 2.35 -17.15 24.14
C ASP A 289 1.75 -17.93 22.96
N VAL A 290 1.27 -19.14 23.23
CA VAL A 290 0.54 -19.98 22.27
C VAL A 290 -0.67 -20.58 23.00
N PRO A 291 -1.89 -20.49 22.45
CA PRO A 291 -3.07 -21.09 23.06
C PRO A 291 -3.00 -22.62 22.99
N SER A 292 -3.60 -23.30 23.96
CA SER A 292 -3.59 -24.77 24.05
C SER A 292 -4.18 -25.50 22.84
N SER A 293 -4.95 -24.81 22.01
CA SER A 293 -5.47 -25.35 20.74
C SER A 293 -4.37 -25.58 19.71
N MET A 294 -3.32 -24.75 19.73
CA MET A 294 -2.21 -24.80 18.78
C MET A 294 -1.03 -25.56 19.40
N ARG A 295 -0.47 -26.50 18.64
CA ARG A 295 0.61 -27.39 19.10
C ARG A 295 2.02 -26.87 18.83
N TRP A 296 2.15 -25.64 18.34
CA TRP A 296 3.45 -25.03 18.10
C TRP A 296 4.22 -24.79 19.38
N GLU A 297 5.54 -24.96 19.29
CA GLU A 297 6.49 -24.44 20.27
C GLU A 297 6.97 -23.09 19.74
N PHE A 298 6.65 -22.02 20.46
CA PHE A 298 7.07 -20.66 20.09
C PHE A 298 7.72 -19.99 21.29
N LYS A 299 8.96 -19.54 21.11
CA LYS A 299 9.76 -18.92 22.18
C LYS A 299 10.69 -17.84 21.64
N PRO A 300 10.97 -16.76 22.40
CA PRO A 300 12.02 -15.83 22.05
C PRO A 300 13.39 -16.51 22.17
N GLN A 301 14.35 -16.16 21.30
CA GLN A 301 15.74 -16.59 21.45
C GLN A 301 16.46 -15.81 22.55
N GLN A 302 16.16 -14.51 22.68
CA GLN A 302 16.62 -13.67 23.79
C GLN A 302 15.45 -13.16 24.62
N HIS A 303 15.61 -13.17 25.94
CA HIS A 303 14.56 -12.74 26.88
C HIS A 303 14.54 -11.22 27.07
N GLU A 304 15.68 -10.55 26.95
CA GLU A 304 15.79 -9.11 27.03
C GLU A 304 16.93 -8.58 26.15
N ILE A 305 16.77 -7.35 25.66
CA ILE A 305 17.84 -6.56 25.05
C ILE A 305 17.82 -5.14 25.61
N PHE A 306 18.97 -4.48 25.59
CA PHE A 306 19.11 -3.08 25.97
C PHE A 306 19.38 -2.24 24.73
N VAL A 307 18.56 -1.23 24.50
CA VAL A 307 18.60 -0.40 23.28
C VAL A 307 18.48 1.06 23.67
N HIS A 308 19.26 1.90 23.01
CA HIS A 308 19.14 3.35 23.15
C HIS A 308 18.03 3.90 22.23
N PRO A 309 17.26 4.93 22.66
CA PRO A 309 16.38 5.64 21.76
C PRO A 309 17.14 6.20 20.54
N GLY A 310 16.61 5.98 19.33
CA GLY A 310 17.25 6.28 18.05
C GLY A 310 18.16 5.17 17.51
N GLU A 311 18.40 4.09 18.26
CA GLU A 311 19.13 2.91 17.80
C GLU A 311 18.16 1.84 17.28
N THR A 312 18.55 1.17 16.20
CA THR A 312 17.80 0.06 15.62
C THR A 312 18.25 -1.26 16.25
N ALA A 313 17.32 -2.16 16.51
CA ALA A 313 17.59 -3.45 17.12
C ALA A 313 16.86 -4.58 16.37
N LEU A 314 17.50 -5.74 16.34
CA LEU A 314 16.97 -6.97 15.75
C LEU A 314 16.79 -8.01 16.84
N ALA A 315 15.60 -8.61 16.88
CA ALA A 315 15.30 -9.72 17.76
C ALA A 315 14.81 -10.96 17.00
N PHE A 316 14.99 -12.15 17.56
CA PHE A 316 14.61 -13.42 16.94
C PHE A 316 13.70 -14.22 17.86
N TYR A 317 12.69 -14.83 17.26
CA TYR A 317 11.85 -15.83 17.89
C TYR A 317 11.98 -17.15 17.14
N THR A 318 12.00 -18.26 17.85
CA THR A 318 12.00 -19.59 17.24
C THR A 318 10.58 -20.17 17.31
N ALA A 319 10.07 -20.58 16.16
CA ALA A 319 8.81 -21.32 16.03
C ALA A 319 9.10 -22.73 15.52
N ARG A 320 8.48 -23.74 16.13
CA ARG A 320 8.60 -25.14 15.74
C ARG A 320 7.26 -25.83 15.73
N ASN A 321 7.01 -26.63 14.70
CA ASN A 321 5.85 -27.50 14.63
C ASN A 321 6.23 -28.95 14.97
N PRO A 322 5.97 -29.44 16.19
CA PRO A 322 6.30 -30.82 16.58
C PRO A 322 5.30 -31.87 16.07
N THR A 323 4.27 -31.47 15.31
CA THR A 323 3.20 -32.39 14.87
C THR A 323 3.47 -32.98 13.49
N ASP A 324 2.68 -34.01 13.13
CA ASP A 324 2.77 -34.68 11.82
C ASP A 324 1.97 -33.98 10.70
N LYS A 325 1.42 -32.78 10.95
CA LYS A 325 0.57 -32.04 10.00
C LYS A 325 1.07 -30.60 9.85
N PRO A 326 0.97 -30.00 8.66
CA PRO A 326 1.22 -28.57 8.51
C PRO A 326 0.16 -27.79 9.29
N ILE A 327 0.60 -26.76 10.01
CA ILE A 327 -0.26 -25.85 10.77
C ILE A 327 0.01 -24.44 10.25
N ILE A 328 -1.05 -23.65 10.11
CA ILE A 328 -0.96 -22.25 9.69
C ILE A 328 -1.17 -21.38 10.92
N GLY A 329 -0.19 -20.54 11.24
CA GLY A 329 -0.22 -19.63 12.37
C GLY A 329 -0.29 -18.18 11.92
N ILE A 330 -1.09 -17.37 12.61
CA ILE A 330 -1.05 -15.91 12.53
C ILE A 330 -0.69 -15.37 13.91
N SER A 331 0.15 -14.33 13.98
CA SER A 331 0.52 -13.71 15.25
C SER A 331 -0.03 -12.31 15.42
N SER A 332 -0.40 -12.01 16.66
CA SER A 332 -0.68 -10.66 17.15
C SER A 332 0.35 -10.31 18.22
N TYR A 333 0.61 -9.02 18.39
CA TYR A 333 1.54 -8.54 19.41
C TYR A 333 0.89 -7.46 20.27
N ASN A 334 1.41 -7.30 21.48
CA ASN A 334 1.07 -6.23 22.40
C ASN A 334 2.35 -5.64 22.99
N LEU A 335 2.30 -4.33 23.27
CA LEU A 335 3.38 -3.61 23.94
C LEU A 335 2.87 -3.11 25.29
N THR A 336 3.62 -3.41 26.35
CA THR A 336 3.31 -2.95 27.70
C THR A 336 4.51 -2.19 28.26
N PRO A 337 4.33 -1.00 28.83
CA PRO A 337 3.08 -0.25 28.96
C PRO A 337 2.68 0.46 27.65
N PHE A 338 1.38 0.74 27.49
CA PHE A 338 0.81 1.25 26.23
C PHE A 338 1.37 2.62 25.81
N GLN A 339 1.79 3.45 26.78
CA GLN A 339 2.38 4.77 26.53
C GLN A 339 3.69 4.67 25.72
N ALA A 340 4.45 3.59 25.89
CA ALA A 340 5.66 3.37 25.11
C ALA A 340 5.34 3.01 23.65
N ALA A 341 4.12 2.54 23.36
CA ALA A 341 3.73 2.08 22.02
C ALA A 341 3.68 3.22 21.00
N TYR A 342 3.51 4.47 21.44
CA TYR A 342 3.54 5.64 20.57
C TYR A 342 4.92 5.89 19.92
N TYR A 343 5.98 5.45 20.58
CA TYR A 343 7.37 5.69 20.17
C TYR A 343 8.09 4.42 19.71
N PHE A 344 7.49 3.25 19.96
CA PHE A 344 8.04 1.96 19.54
C PHE A 344 7.63 1.67 18.10
N ASN A 345 8.61 1.69 17.19
CA ASN A 345 8.38 1.52 15.77
C ASN A 345 8.93 0.19 15.29
N LYS A 346 8.06 -0.60 14.68
CA LYS A 346 8.37 -1.94 14.18
C LYS A 346 8.51 -1.90 12.66
N ILE A 347 9.74 -2.05 12.19
CA ILE A 347 10.09 -1.93 10.77
C ILE A 347 9.75 -3.22 10.01
N GLN A 348 10.03 -4.40 10.59
CA GLN A 348 9.72 -5.71 10.00
C GLN A 348 9.21 -6.70 11.06
N CYS A 349 8.17 -7.46 10.71
CA CYS A 349 7.29 -8.17 11.63
C CYS A 349 6.60 -9.33 10.89
N PHE A 350 6.73 -10.54 11.39
CA PHE A 350 5.98 -11.73 10.91
C PHE A 350 4.49 -11.70 11.29
N CYS A 351 4.02 -10.59 11.83
CA CYS A 351 2.71 -10.45 12.42
C CYS A 351 1.75 -9.92 11.37
N PHE A 352 0.55 -10.49 11.37
CA PHE A 352 -0.46 -10.35 10.32
C PHE A 352 -0.16 -11.05 8.99
N GLU A 353 0.94 -11.79 8.89
CA GLU A 353 1.19 -12.73 7.79
C GLU A 353 0.93 -14.17 8.24
N GLU A 354 0.33 -14.97 7.35
CA GLU A 354 0.12 -16.39 7.59
C GLU A 354 1.44 -17.14 7.46
N GLN A 355 1.90 -17.73 8.56
CA GLN A 355 3.11 -18.55 8.60
C GLN A 355 2.70 -20.02 8.53
N ILE A 356 3.20 -20.75 7.53
CA ILE A 356 2.96 -22.18 7.38
C ILE A 356 4.21 -22.92 7.88
N LEU A 357 4.05 -23.77 8.89
CA LEU A 357 5.13 -24.66 9.35
C LEU A 357 4.77 -26.12 9.05
N ASN A 358 5.62 -26.78 8.29
CA ASN A 358 5.50 -28.19 7.96
C ASN A 358 5.78 -29.08 9.19
N PRO A 359 5.43 -30.37 9.13
CA PRO A 359 5.73 -31.32 10.18
C PRO A 359 7.22 -31.35 10.56
N GLY A 360 7.52 -31.15 11.83
CA GLY A 360 8.89 -31.15 12.36
C GLY A 360 9.72 -29.91 12.01
N GLU A 361 9.19 -28.97 11.22
CA GLU A 361 9.90 -27.78 10.77
C GLU A 361 10.13 -26.78 11.93
N GLN A 362 11.30 -26.18 11.94
CA GLN A 362 11.69 -25.13 12.88
C GLN A 362 12.23 -23.93 12.09
N VAL A 363 11.71 -22.74 12.37
CA VAL A 363 12.06 -21.49 11.69
C VAL A 363 12.33 -20.40 12.73
N ASP A 364 13.33 -19.57 12.44
CA ASP A 364 13.62 -18.37 13.21
C ASP A 364 13.00 -17.15 12.53
N LEU A 365 12.15 -16.44 13.27
CA LEU A 365 11.36 -15.31 12.83
C LEU A 365 11.99 -14.00 13.35
N PRO A 366 12.57 -13.17 12.47
CA PRO A 366 13.17 -11.90 12.86
C PRO A 366 12.12 -10.82 13.15
N VAL A 367 12.43 -9.94 14.10
CA VAL A 367 11.67 -8.73 14.44
C VAL A 367 12.64 -7.56 14.46
N PHE A 368 12.48 -6.64 13.52
CA PHE A 368 13.33 -5.45 13.41
C PHE A 368 12.57 -4.21 13.86
N PHE A 369 13.12 -3.47 14.82
CA PHE A 369 12.45 -2.33 15.45
C PHE A 369 13.42 -1.25 15.92
N TYR A 370 12.88 -0.09 16.29
CA TYR A 370 13.60 0.98 16.98
C TYR A 370 12.66 1.74 17.91
N ILE A 371 13.24 2.51 18.83
CA ILE A 371 12.51 3.43 19.70
C ILE A 371 12.82 4.85 19.21
N ASP A 372 11.79 5.68 18.98
CA ASP A 372 11.99 7.06 18.53
C ASP A 372 12.75 7.88 19.60
N PRO A 373 13.76 8.70 19.23
CA PRO A 373 14.44 9.61 20.15
C PRO A 373 13.52 10.50 20.99
N ASP A 374 12.34 10.85 20.47
CA ASP A 374 11.34 11.65 21.18
C ASP A 374 10.83 10.99 22.47
N TYR A 375 11.04 9.68 22.62
CA TYR A 375 10.79 8.94 23.87
C TYR A 375 11.45 9.57 25.09
N VAL A 376 12.64 10.17 24.91
CA VAL A 376 13.40 10.81 26.01
C VAL A 376 12.78 12.15 26.40
N ASN A 377 12.12 12.82 25.47
CA ASN A 377 11.58 14.17 25.67
C ASN A 377 10.19 14.16 26.32
N ASP A 378 9.53 13.01 26.42
CA ASP A 378 8.19 12.88 27.00
C ASP A 378 8.22 12.76 28.54
N PRO A 379 7.68 13.74 29.28
CA PRO A 379 7.66 13.69 30.76
C PRO A 379 6.89 12.49 31.32
N ALA A 380 5.88 11.99 30.60
CA ALA A 380 5.10 10.83 31.06
C ALA A 380 5.92 9.52 31.02
N LEU A 381 7.00 9.50 30.24
CA LEU A 381 7.86 8.35 30.05
C LEU A 381 9.19 8.45 30.80
N GLU A 382 9.41 9.50 31.60
CA GLU A 382 10.68 9.76 32.31
C GLU A 382 11.19 8.55 33.12
N TYR A 383 10.30 7.82 33.80
CA TYR A 383 10.63 6.66 34.64
C TYR A 383 10.37 5.30 33.99
N LEU A 384 10.10 5.30 32.68
CA LEU A 384 9.69 4.12 31.93
C LEU A 384 10.87 3.51 31.16
N ASP A 385 11.69 2.73 31.84
CA ASP A 385 12.89 2.13 31.24
C ASP A 385 12.70 0.66 30.81
N SER A 386 11.51 0.10 31.02
CA SER A 386 11.19 -1.29 30.69
C SER A 386 9.97 -1.38 29.78
N ILE A 387 10.14 -2.03 28.65
CA ILE A 387 9.11 -2.31 27.67
C ILE A 387 9.00 -3.83 27.51
N LEU A 388 7.79 -4.37 27.63
CA LEU A 388 7.50 -5.76 27.33
C LEU A 388 6.84 -5.86 25.97
N LEU A 389 7.53 -6.50 25.03
CA LEU A 389 6.99 -6.90 23.74
C LEU A 389 6.54 -8.36 23.82
N SER A 390 5.24 -8.56 23.85
CA SER A 390 4.65 -9.89 23.94
C SER A 390 3.97 -10.26 22.63
N TYR A 391 4.16 -11.50 22.21
CA TYR A 391 3.60 -12.06 20.99
C TYR A 391 2.72 -13.25 21.31
N THR A 392 1.58 -13.33 20.66
CA THR A 392 0.70 -14.49 20.77
C THR A 392 0.40 -15.04 19.38
N PHE A 393 0.69 -16.32 19.17
CA PHE A 393 0.32 -17.03 17.95
C PHE A 393 -1.07 -17.65 18.07
N PHE A 394 -1.81 -17.65 16.97
CA PHE A 394 -3.12 -18.28 16.84
C PHE A 394 -3.13 -19.17 15.61
N GLU A 395 -3.81 -20.29 15.70
CA GLU A 395 -4.06 -21.14 14.53
C GLU A 395 -5.08 -20.46 13.61
N ALA A 396 -4.70 -20.25 12.35
CA ALA A 396 -5.63 -19.80 11.32
C ALA A 396 -6.59 -20.97 11.00
N LYS A 397 -7.91 -20.69 10.97
CA LYS A 397 -9.01 -21.68 10.92
C LYS A 397 -8.67 -22.97 10.15
N SER A 398 -8.71 -24.10 10.85
CA SER A 398 -8.60 -25.44 10.28
C SER A 398 -9.70 -25.68 9.24
N GLY A 399 -9.32 -25.87 7.97
CA GLY A 399 -10.26 -26.19 6.88
C GLY A 399 -10.80 -25.00 6.09
N LEU A 400 -10.26 -23.79 6.30
CA LEU A 400 -10.53 -22.69 5.39
C LEU A 400 -9.77 -22.94 4.09
N LYS A 401 -10.43 -23.61 3.13
CA LYS A 401 -10.05 -23.48 1.72
C LYS A 401 -10.30 -22.02 1.37
N LEU A 402 -9.24 -21.22 1.39
CA LEU A 402 -9.26 -19.93 0.72
C LEU A 402 -9.75 -20.20 -0.70
N PRO A 403 -10.80 -19.51 -1.18
CA PRO A 403 -11.21 -19.68 -2.55
C PRO A 403 -10.01 -19.34 -3.41
N ASP A 404 -9.72 -20.21 -4.37
CA ASP A 404 -8.67 -19.95 -5.35
C ASP A 404 -8.96 -18.55 -5.94
N PRO A 405 -8.00 -17.60 -5.92
CA PRO A 405 -8.19 -16.29 -6.54
C PRO A 405 -8.57 -16.40 -8.03
N PHE A 406 -8.40 -17.59 -8.64
CA PHE A 406 -8.80 -17.93 -9.99
C PHE A 406 -10.05 -18.85 -10.08
N ASP A 407 -10.73 -19.18 -8.98
CA ASP A 407 -11.99 -19.95 -9.03
C ASP A 407 -13.08 -19.13 -9.75
N PRO A 408 -13.59 -19.60 -10.91
CA PRO A 408 -14.62 -18.89 -11.67
C PRO A 408 -15.91 -18.67 -10.86
N LYS A 409 -16.16 -19.48 -9.83
CA LYS A 409 -17.35 -19.41 -8.97
C LYS A 409 -17.22 -18.36 -7.87
N ASN A 410 -16.01 -17.89 -7.59
CA ASN A 410 -15.75 -16.89 -6.55
C ASN A 410 -15.74 -15.45 -7.09
N ARG A 411 -16.09 -15.27 -8.38
CA ARG A 411 -16.31 -13.97 -8.98
C ARG A 411 -17.61 -13.37 -8.40
N PRO A 412 -17.61 -12.13 -7.88
CA PRO A 412 -18.85 -11.44 -7.56
C PRO A 412 -19.72 -11.41 -8.81
N SER A 413 -20.98 -11.85 -8.69
CA SER A 413 -21.92 -11.85 -9.81
C SER A 413 -22.17 -10.41 -10.26
N ILE A 414 -21.43 -9.98 -11.28
CA ILE A 414 -21.72 -8.74 -11.99
C ILE A 414 -23.01 -9.01 -12.76
N ALA A 415 -24.12 -8.45 -12.30
CA ALA A 415 -25.34 -8.41 -13.09
C ALA A 415 -25.01 -7.73 -14.42
N PRO A 416 -25.43 -8.29 -15.57
CA PRO A 416 -25.19 -7.65 -16.86
C PRO A 416 -25.84 -6.27 -16.87
N SER A 417 -25.06 -5.26 -17.22
CA SER A 417 -25.53 -3.89 -17.47
C SER A 417 -26.63 -3.89 -18.53
N PRO A 418 -27.74 -3.16 -18.34
CA PRO A 418 -28.91 -3.20 -19.22
C PRO A 418 -28.75 -2.37 -20.51
N ASP A 419 -27.55 -2.30 -21.09
CA ASP A 419 -27.30 -1.53 -22.32
C ASP A 419 -26.40 -2.29 -23.30
N LYS A 420 -26.96 -3.34 -23.94
CA LYS A 420 -26.53 -3.76 -25.29
C LYS A 420 -27.76 -4.16 -26.09
N VAL A 421 -28.17 -3.25 -26.97
CA VAL A 421 -29.12 -3.53 -28.05
C VAL A 421 -28.52 -4.59 -28.98
N PRO A 422 -29.27 -5.65 -29.36
CA PRO A 422 -28.75 -6.67 -30.27
C PRO A 422 -28.60 -6.11 -31.68
N GLU A 423 -27.38 -6.13 -32.19
CA GLU A 423 -27.08 -5.90 -33.61
C GLU A 423 -27.60 -7.10 -34.41
N LYS A 424 -28.50 -6.82 -35.35
CA LYS A 424 -29.12 -7.84 -36.20
C LYS A 424 -28.08 -8.40 -37.18
N SER A 425 -27.98 -9.73 -37.21
CA SER A 425 -27.28 -10.47 -38.26
C SER A 425 -28.00 -10.28 -39.60
N ASN A 426 -27.26 -9.81 -40.61
CA ASN A 426 -27.54 -10.03 -42.02
C ASN A 426 -26.42 -10.89 -42.60
#